data_AF-A0A3L7X3W7-F1
#
_entry.id   AF-A0A3L7X3W7-F1
#
_cell.length_a   1.000
_cell.length_b   1.000
_cell.length_c   1.000
_cell.angle_alpha   90.00
_cell.angle_beta   90.00
_cell.angle_gamma   90.00
#
_symmetry.space_group_name_H-M   'P 1'
#
loop_
_entity.id
_entity.type
_entity.pdbx_description
1 polymer ?
#
loop_
_entity_poly.entity_id
_entity_poly.type
_entity_poly.pdbx_seq_one_letter_code
_entity_poly.pdbx_strand_id
1 'polypeptide(L)'
;MAAASGLLALTLLLVLAAFLALPLLQAPYAADEVQPLELLTEQRELVLRALAELELDHAAQKLDPADHAQQRALLLQEGAALLRQLDALAAAPDMAAQLEQEVARLRSAGSDAH
;
A
#
# COMPACT_ATOMS: atom_id res chain seq x y z
N MET A 1 19.67 -41.06 13.53
CA MET A 1 18.53 -40.16 13.27
C MET A 1 18.86 -38.67 13.47
N ALA A 2 20.04 -38.28 13.98
CA ALA A 2 20.41 -36.87 14.16
C ALA A 2 20.81 -36.14 12.85
N ALA A 3 21.48 -36.85 11.92
CA ALA A 3 21.96 -36.26 10.67
C ALA A 3 20.82 -35.79 9.73
N ALA A 4 19.71 -36.54 9.69
CA ALA A 4 18.55 -36.18 8.87
C ALA A 4 17.85 -34.91 9.38
N SER A 5 17.76 -34.73 10.71
CA SER A 5 17.18 -33.53 11.33
C SER A 5 18.06 -32.29 11.09
N GLY A 6 19.39 -32.45 11.19
CA GLY A 6 20.34 -31.38 10.90
C GLY A 6 20.27 -30.91 9.44
N LEU A 7 20.15 -31.84 8.49
CA LEU A 7 19.97 -31.51 7.08
C LEU A 7 18.66 -30.74 6.83
N LEU A 8 17.57 -31.20 7.44
CA LEU A 8 16.25 -30.59 7.28
C LEU A 8 16.22 -29.17 7.86
N ALA A 9 16.83 -28.96 9.04
CA ALA A 9 16.98 -27.65 9.66
C ALA A 9 17.81 -26.70 8.78
N LEU A 10 18.92 -27.19 8.22
CA LEU A 10 19.77 -26.40 7.31
C LEU A 10 19.02 -26.00 6.04
N THR A 11 18.28 -26.95 5.43
CA THR A 11 17.49 -26.65 4.23
C THR A 11 16.41 -25.63 4.49
N LEU A 12 15.73 -25.71 5.64
CA LEU A 12 14.70 -24.76 6.01
C LEU A 12 15.29 -23.36 6.26
N LEU A 13 16.46 -23.30 6.91
CA LEU A 13 17.17 -22.06 7.14
C LEU A 13 17.63 -21.41 5.83
N LEU A 14 18.09 -22.20 4.84
CA LEU A 14 18.45 -21.69 3.52
C LEU A 14 17.25 -21.16 2.75
N VAL A 15 16.09 -21.84 2.80
CA VAL A 15 14.85 -21.36 2.19
C VAL A 15 14.41 -20.04 2.81
N LEU A 16 14.45 -19.95 4.15
CA LEU A 16 14.09 -18.72 4.87
C LEU A 16 15.05 -17.57 4.53
N ALA A 17 16.35 -17.83 4.53
CA ALA A 17 17.37 -16.85 4.16
C ALA A 17 17.21 -16.38 2.71
N ALA A 18 16.88 -17.29 1.78
CA ALA A 18 16.60 -16.94 0.39
C ALA A 18 15.34 -16.08 0.27
N PHE A 19 14.27 -16.40 1.00
CA PHE A 19 13.04 -15.62 1.01
C PHE A 19 13.24 -14.21 1.57
N LEU A 20 14.09 -14.06 2.58
CA LEU A 20 14.50 -12.77 3.15
C LEU A 20 15.46 -11.99 2.24
N ALA A 21 16.36 -12.67 1.53
CA ALA A 21 17.32 -12.04 0.63
C ALA A 21 16.70 -11.63 -0.71
N LEU A 22 15.60 -12.28 -1.13
CA LEU A 22 14.91 -11.98 -2.38
C LEU A 22 14.42 -10.52 -2.46
N PRO A 23 13.73 -9.93 -1.46
CA PRO A 23 13.33 -8.52 -1.51
C PRO A 23 14.51 -7.54 -1.40
N LEU A 24 15.66 -7.97 -0.86
CA LEU A 24 16.87 -7.14 -0.78
C LEU A 24 17.68 -7.14 -2.09
N LEU A 25 17.60 -8.21 -2.89
CA LEU A 25 18.31 -8.39 -4.17
C LEU A 25 17.48 -7.95 -5.37
N GLN A 26 16.16 -7.80 -5.19
CA GLN A 26 15.37 -7.01 -6.12
C GLN A 26 15.94 -5.59 -6.06
N ALA A 27 16.73 -5.24 -7.07
CA ALA A 27 17.17 -3.88 -7.32
C ALA A 27 15.95 -2.98 -7.15
N PRO A 28 16.09 -1.78 -6.52
CA PRO A 28 14.98 -0.85 -6.46
C PRO A 28 14.46 -0.75 -7.88
N TYR A 29 13.21 -1.20 -8.06
CA TYR A 29 12.46 -0.90 -9.28
C TYR A 29 12.79 0.55 -9.53
N ALA A 30 13.31 0.87 -10.73
CA ALA A 30 13.64 2.24 -11.09
C ALA A 30 12.55 3.10 -10.49
N ALA A 31 12.93 4.07 -9.66
CA ALA A 31 12.00 4.94 -8.98
C ALA A 31 11.26 5.76 -10.05
N ASP A 32 10.38 5.10 -10.80
CA ASP A 32 9.10 5.65 -11.21
C ASP A 32 8.61 6.33 -9.95
N GLU A 33 8.45 7.65 -10.07
CA GLU A 33 7.86 8.49 -9.05
C GLU A 33 6.77 7.68 -8.36
N VAL A 34 7.03 7.21 -7.13
CA VAL A 34 6.07 6.38 -6.40
C VAL A 34 4.79 7.17 -6.43
N GLN A 35 3.83 6.68 -7.22
CA GLN A 35 2.67 7.50 -7.53
C GLN A 35 2.01 7.78 -6.18
N PRO A 36 1.68 9.03 -5.87
CA PRO A 36 1.14 9.38 -4.55
C PRO A 36 -0.07 8.49 -4.18
N LEU A 37 -0.80 8.02 -5.20
CA LEU A 37 -1.86 7.03 -5.09
C LEU A 37 -1.41 5.67 -4.50
N GLU A 38 -0.28 5.14 -4.94
CA GLU A 38 0.25 3.83 -4.54
C GLU A 38 0.74 3.88 -3.08
N LEU A 39 1.48 4.93 -2.71
CA LEU A 39 1.90 5.17 -1.33
C LEU A 39 0.70 5.35 -0.37
N LEU A 40 -0.33 6.08 -0.79
CA LEU A 40 -1.56 6.27 0.00
C LEU A 40 -2.37 4.97 0.13
N THR A 41 -2.36 4.14 -0.91
CA THR A 41 -3.02 2.82 -0.90
C THR A 41 -2.32 1.88 0.07
N GLU A 42 -0.99 1.82 0.05
CA GLU A 42 -0.21 1.02 1.02
C GLU A 42 -0.46 1.48 2.47
N GLN A 43 -0.46 2.80 2.72
CA GLN A 43 -0.76 3.33 4.06
C GLN A 43 -2.18 2.95 4.52
N ARG A 44 -3.17 2.95 3.62
CA ARG A 44 -4.52 2.49 3.94
C ARG A 44 -4.52 1.02 4.37
N GLU A 45 -3.83 0.15 3.63
CA GLU A 45 -3.74 -1.27 3.96
C GLU A 45 -3.05 -1.51 5.33
N LEU A 46 -2.02 -0.72 5.65
CA LEU A 46 -1.37 -0.77 6.96
C LEU A 46 -2.34 -0.43 8.10
N VAL A 47 -3.10 0.67 7.96
CA VAL A 47 -4.09 1.06 8.97
C VAL A 47 -5.19 0.01 9.13
N LEU A 48 -5.66 -0.59 8.03
CA LEU A 48 -6.66 -1.66 8.08
C LEU A 48 -6.12 -2.91 8.78
N ARG A 49 -4.86 -3.29 8.51
CA ARG A 49 -4.22 -4.41 9.19
C ARG A 49 -4.06 -4.14 10.69
N ALA A 50 -3.66 -2.94 11.08
CA ALA A 50 -3.55 -2.54 12.48
C ALA A 50 -4.91 -2.57 13.20
N LEU A 51 -5.99 -2.12 12.53
CA LEU A 51 -7.36 -2.23 13.04
C LEU A 51 -7.77 -3.69 13.25
N ALA A 52 -7.48 -4.56 12.28
CA ALA A 52 -7.80 -5.99 12.40
C ALA A 52 -7.05 -6.66 13.55
N GLU A 53 -5.77 -6.36 13.72
CA GLU A 53 -4.93 -6.87 14.81
C GLU A 53 -5.43 -6.39 16.18
N LEU A 54 -5.78 -5.10 16.29
CA LEU A 54 -6.35 -4.51 17.50
C LEU A 54 -7.65 -5.20 17.94
N GLU A 55 -8.56 -5.49 17.01
CA GLU A 55 -9.80 -6.21 17.30
C GLU A 55 -9.52 -7.66 17.72
N LEU A 56 -8.50 -8.30 17.14
CA LEU A 56 -8.08 -9.65 17.49
C LEU A 56 -7.51 -9.73 18.92
N ASP A 57 -6.69 -8.75 19.30
CA ASP A 57 -6.13 -8.69 20.65
C ASP A 57 -7.19 -8.33 21.70
N HIS A 58 -8.16 -7.48 21.37
CA HIS A 58 -9.31 -7.23 22.24
C HIS A 58 -10.20 -8.48 22.41
N ALA A 59 -10.48 -9.20 21.32
CA ALA A 59 -11.22 -10.46 21.37
C ALA A 59 -10.48 -11.54 22.19
N ALA A 60 -9.15 -11.52 22.18
CA ALA A 60 -8.30 -12.36 23.01
C ALA A 60 -8.19 -11.87 24.48
N GLN A 61 -8.91 -10.81 24.87
CA GLN A 61 -8.89 -10.19 26.19
C GLN A 61 -7.49 -9.73 26.64
N LYS A 62 -6.60 -9.42 25.69
CA LYS A 62 -5.24 -8.94 25.99
C LYS A 62 -5.18 -7.45 26.27
N LEU A 63 -6.21 -6.70 25.88
CA LEU A 63 -6.32 -5.25 26.07
C LEU A 63 -7.49 -4.89 26.97
N ASP A 64 -7.27 -3.87 27.81
CA ASP A 64 -8.34 -3.22 28.54
C ASP A 64 -9.32 -2.51 27.56
N PRO A 65 -10.62 -2.47 27.85
CA PRO A 65 -11.60 -1.83 26.97
C PRO A 65 -11.35 -0.32 26.75
N ALA A 66 -10.77 0.39 27.73
CA ALA A 66 -10.46 1.80 27.57
C ALA A 66 -9.33 2.02 26.57
N ASP A 67 -8.27 1.19 26.65
CA ASP A 67 -7.13 1.23 25.75
C ASP A 67 -7.51 0.83 24.32
N HIS A 68 -8.34 -0.21 24.17
CA HIS A 68 -8.90 -0.61 22.88
C HIS A 68 -9.71 0.53 22.24
N ALA A 69 -10.63 1.14 22.98
CA ALA A 69 -11.47 2.21 22.45
C ALA A 69 -10.64 3.42 22.01
N GLN A 70 -9.60 3.79 22.78
CA GLN A 70 -8.70 4.89 22.44
C GLN A 70 -7.90 4.58 21.17
N GLN A 71 -7.25 3.42 21.10
CA GLN A 71 -6.44 3.04 19.93
C GLN A 71 -7.29 2.92 18.66
N ARG A 72 -8.49 2.36 18.80
CA ARG A 72 -9.45 2.22 17.70
C ARG A 72 -9.89 3.57 17.15
N ALA A 73 -10.14 4.54 18.03
CA ALA A 73 -10.51 5.90 17.60
C ALA A 73 -9.39 6.57 16.78
N LEU A 74 -8.13 6.41 17.19
CA LEU A 74 -6.97 6.95 16.48
C LEU A 74 -6.82 6.33 15.09
N LEU A 75 -6.85 5.00 15.00
CA LEU A 75 -6.74 4.29 13.72
C LEU A 75 -7.90 4.61 12.76
N LEU A 76 -9.12 4.75 13.27
CA LEU A 76 -10.27 5.18 12.46
C LEU A 76 -10.12 6.61 11.95
N GLN A 77 -9.60 7.52 12.77
CA GLN A 77 -9.34 8.89 12.35
C GLN A 77 -8.28 8.94 11.24
N GLU A 78 -7.20 8.18 11.39
CA GLU A 78 -6.12 8.07 10.40
C GLU A 78 -6.61 7.46 9.09
N GLY A 79 -7.34 6.34 9.15
CA GLY A 79 -7.94 5.71 7.97
C GLY A 79 -8.91 6.63 7.24
N ALA A 80 -9.73 7.40 7.96
CA ALA A 80 -10.64 8.39 7.38
C ALA A 80 -9.90 9.58 6.74
N ALA A 81 -8.70 9.92 7.20
CA ALA A 81 -7.87 10.95 6.59
C ALA A 81 -7.24 10.43 5.28
N LEU A 82 -6.72 9.20 5.27
CA LEU A 82 -6.15 8.56 4.09
C LEU A 82 -7.21 8.36 2.99
N LEU A 83 -8.41 7.92 3.34
CA LEU A 83 -9.52 7.77 2.38
C LEU A 83 -9.87 9.11 1.72
N ARG A 84 -9.94 10.21 2.47
CA ARG A 84 -10.17 11.54 1.89
C ARG A 84 -9.08 11.98 0.92
N GLN A 85 -7.83 11.62 1.19
CA GLN A 85 -6.70 11.93 0.30
C GLN A 85 -6.78 11.09 -0.99
N LEU A 86 -7.14 9.81 -0.88
CA LEU A 86 -7.39 8.94 -2.03
C LEU A 86 -8.57 9.45 -2.87
N ASP A 87 -9.66 9.85 -2.24
CA ASP A 87 -10.83 10.42 -2.93
C ASP A 87 -10.47 11.72 -3.65
N ALA A 88 -9.64 12.57 -3.03
CA ALA A 88 -9.17 13.81 -3.65
C ALA A 88 -8.28 13.56 -4.88
N LEU A 89 -7.43 12.52 -4.83
CA LEU A 89 -6.62 12.10 -5.98
C LEU A 89 -7.48 11.47 -7.08
N ALA A 90 -8.49 10.68 -6.72
CA ALA A 90 -9.42 10.09 -7.70
C ALA A 90 -10.34 11.14 -8.35
N ALA A 91 -10.66 12.21 -7.62
CA ALA A 91 -11.45 13.34 -8.12
C ALA A 91 -10.60 14.40 -8.86
N ALA A 92 -9.26 14.32 -8.78
CA ALA A 92 -8.40 15.17 -9.58
C ALA A 92 -8.69 14.90 -11.07
N PRO A 93 -8.86 15.95 -11.89
CA PRO A 93 -9.17 15.75 -13.29
C PRO A 93 -8.04 14.96 -13.92
N ASP A 94 -8.42 13.88 -14.62
CA ASP A 94 -7.47 13.02 -15.32
C ASP A 94 -6.64 13.89 -16.26
N MET A 95 -5.37 14.11 -15.90
CA MET A 95 -4.43 14.91 -16.68
C MET A 95 -4.33 14.36 -18.10
N ALA A 96 -4.54 13.05 -18.30
CA ALA A 96 -4.61 12.43 -19.62
C ALA A 96 -5.85 12.90 -20.40
N ALA A 97 -7.01 12.99 -19.77
CA ALA A 97 -8.23 13.51 -20.39
C ALA A 97 -8.11 15.00 -20.74
N GLN A 98 -7.45 15.80 -19.90
CA GLN A 98 -7.17 17.22 -20.19
C GLN A 98 -6.18 17.38 -21.34
N LEU A 99 -5.12 16.57 -21.37
CA LEU A 99 -4.15 16.54 -22.48
C LEU A 99 -4.83 16.14 -23.80
N GLU A 100 -5.72 15.15 -23.78
CA GLU A 100 -6.43 14.70 -24.98
C GLU A 100 -7.40 15.77 -25.50
N GLN A 101 -8.09 16.48 -24.61
CA GLN A 101 -8.94 17.63 -24.99
C GLN A 101 -8.14 18.77 -25.62
N GLU A 102 -6.97 19.11 -25.06
CA GLU A 102 -6.13 20.18 -25.61
C GLU A 102 -5.53 19.77 -26.97
N VAL A 103 -5.10 18.51 -27.13
CA VAL A 103 -4.65 17.99 -28.43
C VAL A 103 -5.78 17.96 -29.47
N ALA A 104 -7.02 17.64 -29.06
CA ALA A 104 -8.18 17.68 -29.94
C ALA A 104 -8.50 19.12 -30.39
N ARG A 105 -8.39 20.09 -29.48
CA ARG A 105 -8.56 21.53 -29.77
C ARG A 105 -7.52 22.05 -30.76
N LEU A 106 -6.27 21.66 -30.62
CA LEU A 106 -5.20 22.05 -31.56
C LEU A 106 -5.40 21.41 -32.94
N ARG A 107 -5.93 20.19 -33.01
CA ARG A 107 -6.28 19.51 -34.28
C ARG A 107 -7.42 20.19 -35.02
N SER A 108 -8.49 20.60 -34.33
CA SER A 108 -9.60 21.30 -35.00
C SER A 108 -9.18 22.70 -35.49
N ALA A 109 -8.40 23.43 -34.69
CA ALA A 109 -7.89 24.75 -35.08
C ALA A 109 -6.92 24.72 -36.29
N GLY A 110 -6.18 23.62 -36.46
CA GLY A 110 -5.29 23.42 -37.61
C GLY A 110 -5.99 22.95 -38.89
N SER A 111 -7.19 22.35 -38.78
CA SER A 111 -7.95 21.82 -39.93
C SER A 111 -8.75 22.89 -40.67
N ASP A 112 -9.03 24.04 -40.05
CA ASP A 112 -9.80 25.15 -40.66
C ASP A 112 -8.92 26.14 -41.48
N ALA A 113 -7.62 25.86 -41.61
CA ALA A 113 -6.64 26.73 -42.30
C ALA A 113 -6.26 26.25 -43.72
N HIS A 114 -6.96 25.28 -44.28
CA HIS A 114 -6.77 24.76 -45.64
C HIS A 114 -8.09 24.72 -46.42
#